data_AF-A0A9W4T2Y7-F1
#
_entry.id   AF-A0A9W4T2Y7-F1
#
_cell.length_a   1.000
_cell.length_b   1.000
_cell.length_c   1.000
_cell.angle_alpha   90.00
_cell.angle_beta   90.00
_cell.angle_gamma   90.00
#
_symmetry.space_group_name_H-M   'P 1'
#
loop_
_entity.id
_entity.type
_entity.pdbx_description
1 polymer ?
#
loop_
_entity_poly.entity_id
_entity_poly.type
_entity_poly.pdbx_seq_one_letter_code
_entity_poly.pdbx_strand_id
1 'polypeptide(L)'
;GRPPFYIKDEEYDLSLAIEILGGLRETIIPGTPEDYVNIYTGCWDNEPDNRPSMDQVVDKLNAIISNITENDQMNNSESNNFQAVSNLYRSSDI
;
A
#
# COMPACT_ATOMS: atom_id res chain seq x y z
N GLY A 1 7.65 -7.84 10.67
CA GLY A 1 7.44 -6.38 10.78
C GLY A 1 8.62 -5.75 11.48
N ARG A 2 8.83 -4.44 11.29
CA ARG A 2 9.79 -3.63 12.07
C ARG A 2 9.03 -2.96 13.23
N PRO A 3 9.59 -2.87 14.45
CA PRO A 3 8.92 -2.15 15.53
C PRO A 3 8.78 -0.65 15.17
N PRO A 4 7.65 0.00 15.51
CA PRO A 4 7.45 1.43 15.24
C PRO A 4 8.45 2.31 15.99
N PHE A 5 8.92 3.38 15.36
CA PHE A 5 9.91 4.33 15.87
C PHE A 5 11.22 3.67 16.34
N TYR A 6 11.53 2.48 15.82
CA TYR A 6 12.74 1.76 16.22
C TYR A 6 14.00 2.47 15.74
N ILE A 7 14.75 2.99 16.70
CA ILE A 7 16.11 3.48 16.56
C ILE A 7 16.99 2.62 17.47
N LYS A 8 18.14 2.18 16.95
CA LYS A 8 19.04 1.31 17.69
C LYS A 8 19.59 2.05 18.90
N ASP A 9 19.55 1.40 20.06
CA ASP A 9 20.05 1.92 21.33
C ASP A 9 19.23 3.11 21.92
N GLU A 10 18.03 3.38 21.38
CA GLU A 10 17.06 4.31 21.96
C GLU A 10 15.90 3.57 22.65
N GLU A 11 15.47 4.10 23.80
CA GLU A 11 14.34 3.57 24.57
C GLU A 11 13.04 4.29 24.21
N TYR A 12 11.91 3.59 24.34
CA TYR A 12 10.58 4.20 24.24
C TYR A 12 10.28 4.97 25.54
N ASP A 13 10.60 6.26 25.56
CA ASP A 13 10.45 7.11 26.74
C ASP A 13 9.44 8.27 26.52
N LEU A 14 9.37 9.17 27.51
CA LEU A 14 8.49 10.34 27.44
C LEU A 14 8.88 11.31 26.31
N SER A 15 10.15 11.34 25.90
CA SER A 15 10.61 12.23 24.83
C SER A 15 9.95 11.86 23.50
N LEU A 16 9.90 10.57 23.18
CA LEU A 16 9.21 10.08 21.98
C LEU A 16 7.71 10.44 21.99
N ALA A 17 7.04 10.32 23.14
CA ALA A 17 5.64 10.71 23.25
C ALA A 17 5.43 12.21 22.98
N ILE A 18 6.33 13.06 23.48
CA ILE A 18 6.30 14.51 23.22
C ILE A 18 6.54 14.81 21.74
N GLU A 19 7.48 14.11 21.10
CA GLU A 19 7.75 14.29 19.66
C GLU A 19 6.55 13.88 18.80
N ILE A 20 5.89 12.76 19.12
CA ILE A 20 4.66 12.30 18.43
C ILE A 20 3.53 13.34 18.59
N LEU A 21 3.37 13.90 19.79
CA LEU A 21 2.43 15.01 20.04
C LEU A 21 2.80 16.26 19.23
N GLY A 22 4.10 16.51 19.04
CA GLY A 22 4.63 17.57 18.18
C GLY A 22 4.52 17.30 16.68
N GLY A 23 3.98 16.14 16.28
CA GLY A 23 3.75 15.79 14.89
C GLY A 23 4.77 14.84 14.26
N LEU A 24 5.69 14.26 15.05
CA LEU A 24 6.56 13.19 14.57
C LEU A 24 5.72 12.01 14.05
N ARG A 25 6.02 11.54 12.84
CA ARG A 25 5.41 10.37 12.20
C ARG A 25 6.49 9.51 11.57
N GLU A 26 6.16 8.25 11.33
CA GLU A 26 7.07 7.35 10.62
C GLU A 26 7.34 7.84 9.20
N THR A 27 8.53 7.55 8.70
CA THR A 27 8.87 7.80 7.30
C THR A 27 8.10 6.84 6.39
N ILE A 28 7.59 7.34 5.27
CA ILE A 28 6.95 6.51 4.23
C ILE A 28 7.96 5.44 3.77
N ILE A 29 7.52 4.19 3.76
CA ILE A 29 8.36 3.06 3.35
C ILE A 29 8.43 3.03 1.81
N PRO A 30 9.63 3.11 1.19
CA PRO A 30 9.78 3.04 -0.26
C PRO A 30 9.17 1.76 -0.85
N GLY A 31 8.47 1.90 -1.98
CA GLY A 31 7.79 0.78 -2.65
C GLY A 31 6.40 0.44 -2.08
N THR A 32 5.93 1.15 -1.05
CA THR A 32 4.55 1.03 -0.60
C THR A 32 3.59 1.66 -1.62
N PRO A 33 2.49 1.00 -2.03
CA PRO A 33 1.50 1.60 -2.91
C PRO A 33 0.94 2.91 -2.37
N GLU A 34 0.82 3.93 -3.22
CA GLU A 34 0.40 5.28 -2.83
C GLU A 34 -0.96 5.30 -2.13
N ASP A 35 -1.93 4.53 -2.63
CA ASP A 35 -3.25 4.44 -2.00
C ASP A 35 -3.18 3.89 -0.57
N TYR A 36 -2.28 2.93 -0.31
CA TYR A 36 -2.08 2.42 1.04
C TYR A 36 -1.36 3.44 1.94
N VAL A 37 -0.41 4.19 1.38
CA VAL A 37 0.21 5.35 2.07
C VAL A 37 -0.85 6.36 2.49
N ASN A 38 -1.76 6.72 1.60
CA ASN A 38 -2.83 7.68 1.87
C ASN A 38 -3.79 7.19 2.98
N ILE A 39 -3.98 5.88 3.13
CA ILE A 39 -4.79 5.31 4.21
C ILE A 39 -4.11 5.51 5.56
N TYR A 40 -2.91 4.93 5.75
CA TYR A 40 -2.28 4.99 7.08
C TYR A 40 -1.85 6.41 7.44
N THR A 41 -1.53 7.25 6.44
CA THR A 41 -1.22 8.65 6.70
C THR A 41 -2.43 9.49 7.09
N GLY A 42 -3.61 9.20 6.55
CA GLY A 42 -4.86 9.82 7.02
C GLY A 42 -5.22 9.37 8.45
N CYS A 43 -4.99 8.10 8.79
CA CYS A 43 -5.35 7.55 10.10
C CYS A 43 -4.61 8.21 11.29
N TRP A 44 -3.40 8.73 11.07
CA TRP A 44 -2.60 9.38 12.11
C TRP A 44 -2.47 10.90 11.92
N ASP A 45 -3.41 11.53 11.22
CA ASP A 45 -3.40 12.99 11.04
C ASP A 45 -3.30 13.72 12.39
N ASN A 46 -2.53 14.80 12.41
CA ASN A 46 -2.32 15.61 13.60
C ASN A 46 -3.63 16.24 14.09
N GLU A 47 -4.49 16.65 13.16
CA GLU A 47 -5.83 17.15 13.44
C GLU A 47 -6.80 15.95 13.52
N PRO A 48 -7.34 15.62 14.71
CA PRO A 48 -8.22 14.46 14.85
C PRO A 48 -9.43 14.47 13.93
N ASP A 49 -9.98 15.64 13.62
CA ASP A 49 -11.15 15.79 12.74
C ASP A 49 -10.86 15.43 11.27
N ASN A 50 -9.58 15.45 10.87
CA ASN A 50 -9.17 15.03 9.52
C ASN A 50 -9.03 13.50 9.38
N ARG A 51 -9.06 12.76 10.49
CA ARG A 51 -8.88 11.30 10.45
C ARG A 51 -10.11 10.63 9.83
N PRO A 52 -9.92 9.65 8.95
CA PRO A 52 -11.03 8.92 8.36
C PRO A 52 -11.75 8.10 9.43
N SER A 53 -13.06 7.89 9.25
CA SER A 53 -13.80 6.88 10.01
C SER A 53 -13.30 5.48 9.66
N MET A 54 -13.57 4.51 10.54
CA MET A 54 -13.24 3.11 10.24
C MET A 54 -13.95 2.60 8.98
N ASP A 55 -15.18 3.05 8.72
CA ASP A 55 -15.91 2.69 7.50
C ASP A 55 -15.20 3.23 6.25
N GLN A 56 -14.74 4.49 6.28
CA GLN A 56 -13.96 5.07 5.19
C GLN A 56 -12.63 4.33 4.97
N VAL A 57 -11.98 3.86 6.03
CA VAL A 57 -10.76 3.04 5.93
C VAL A 57 -11.07 1.70 5.26
N VAL A 58 -12.14 1.02 5.68
CA VAL A 58 -12.57 -0.26 5.08
C VAL A 58 -12.92 -0.08 3.61
N ASP A 59 -13.65 0.97 3.25
CA ASP A 59 -14.01 1.27 1.86
C ASP A 59 -12.77 1.49 0.99
N LYS A 60 -11.80 2.27 1.47
CA LYS A 60 -10.53 2.50 0.77
C LYS A 60 -9.72 1.22 0.61
N LEU A 61 -9.64 0.38 1.64
CA LEU A 61 -8.94 -0.90 1.58
C LEU A 61 -9.60 -1.86 0.57
N ASN A 62 -10.94 -1.92 0.57
CA ASN A 62 -11.69 -2.74 -0.40
C ASN A 62 -11.44 -2.27 -1.83
N ALA A 63 -11.40 -0.96 -2.08
CA ALA A 63 -11.09 -0.41 -3.40
C ALA A 63 -9.67 -0.82 -3.88
N ILE A 64 -8.66 -0.79 -3.00
CA ILE A 64 -7.31 -1.27 -3.32
C ILE A 64 -7.33 -2.75 -3.70
N ILE A 65 -8.01 -3.58 -2.91
CA ILE A 65 -8.11 -5.03 -3.16
C ILE A 65 -8.78 -5.30 -4.51
N SER A 66 -9.90 -4.62 -4.80
CA SER A 66 -10.60 -4.72 -6.08
C SER A 66 -9.69 -4.38 -7.26
N ASN A 67 -8.97 -3.25 -7.18
CA ASN A 67 -8.04 -2.83 -8.24
C ASN A 67 -6.92 -3.86 -8.48
N ILE A 68 -6.38 -4.46 -7.42
CA ILE A 68 -5.36 -5.52 -7.54
C ILE A 68 -5.97 -6.75 -8.24
N THR A 69 -7.16 -7.19 -7.83
CA THR A 69 -7.80 -8.37 -8.42
C THR A 69 -8.14 -8.18 -9.90
N GLU A 70 -8.60 -6.98 -10.30
CA GLU A 70 -8.89 -6.67 -11.71
C GLU A 70 -7.60 -6.68 -12.55
N ASN A 71 -6.52 -6.09 -12.05
CA ASN A 71 -5.22 -6.12 -12.72
C ASN A 71 -4.66 -7.54 -12.86
N ASP A 72 -4.80 -8.40 -11.85
CA ASP A 72 -4.38 -9.80 -11.92
C ASP A 72 -5.15 -10.61 -12.97
N GLN A 73 -6.45 -10.33 -13.15
CA GLN A 73 -7.24 -10.94 -14.22
C GLN A 73 -6.80 -10.44 -15.61
N MET A 74 -6.52 -9.15 -15.74
CA MET A 74 -6.03 -8.56 -16.98
C MET A 74 -4.67 -9.14 -17.38
N ASN A 75 -3.72 -9.20 -16.44
CA ASN A 75 -2.39 -9.79 -16.66
C ASN A 75 -2.44 -11.27 -17.04
N ASN A 76 -3.35 -12.06 -16.46
CA ASN A 76 -3.56 -13.46 -16.86
C ASN A 76 -4.13 -13.57 -18.28
N SER A 77 -5.05 -12.69 -18.68
CA SER A 77 -5.59 -12.68 -20.04
C SER A 77 -4.55 -12.26 -21.08
N GLU A 78 -3.69 -11.29 -20.78
CA GLU A 78 -2.59 -10.87 -21.66
C GLU A 78 -1.52 -11.96 -21.82
N SER A 79 -1.18 -12.67 -20.74
CA SER A 79 -0.22 -13.78 -20.77
C SER A 79 -0.74 -14.97 -21.59
N ASN A 80 -2.03 -15.27 -21.50
CA ASN A 80 -2.70 -16.24 -22.36
C ASN A 80 -2.73 -15.79 -23.83
N ASN A 81 -2.89 -14.49 -24.08
CA ASN A 81 -2.92 -13.94 -25.44
C ASN A 81 -1.52 -14.01 -26.08
N PHE A 82 -0.45 -13.70 -25.35
CA PHE A 82 0.93 -13.84 -25.84
C PHE A 82 1.31 -15.30 -26.17
N GLN A 83 0.85 -16.27 -25.37
CA GLN A 83 1.00 -17.70 -25.67
C GLN A 83 0.20 -18.11 -26.91
N ALA A 84 -1.01 -17.59 -27.10
CA ALA A 84 -1.81 -17.84 -28.29
C ALA A 84 -1.18 -17.25 -29.57
N VAL A 85 -0.67 -16.01 -29.51
CA VAL A 85 -0.01 -15.36 -30.65
C VAL A 85 1.30 -16.06 -31.01
N SER A 86 2.11 -16.46 -30.02
CA SER A 86 3.35 -17.21 -30.26
C SER A 86 3.10 -18.59 -30.85
N ASN A 87 2.03 -19.28 -30.44
CA ASN A 87 1.63 -20.56 -31.02
C ASN A 87 1.13 -20.41 -32.46
N LEU A 88 0.37 -19.36 -32.78
CA LEU A 88 -0.05 -19.05 -34.15
C LEU A 88 1.13 -18.77 -35.08
N TYR A 89 2.11 -17.99 -34.60
CA TYR A 89 3.33 -17.68 -35.37
C TYR A 89 4.16 -18.94 -35.65
N ARG A 90 4.21 -19.88 -34.71
CA ARG A 90 4.91 -21.16 -34.87
C ARG A 90 4.17 -22.15 -35.78
N SER A 91 2.86 -22.01 -35.93
CA SER A 91 2.06 -22.82 -36.85
C SER A 91 2.08 -22.30 -38.30
N SER A 92 2.49 -21.06 -38.52
CA SER A 92 2.69 -20.48 -39.86
C SER A 92 4.07 -20.76 -40.47
N ASP A 93 5.01 -21.30 -39.68
CA ASP A 93 6.38 -21.64 -40.10
C ASP A 93 6.56 -23.13 -40.49
N ILE A 94 5.46 -23.87 -40.73
CA ILE A 94 5.45 -25.25 -41.26
C ILE A 94 4.74 -25.31 -42.61
#